data_AF-A0A7C1UBD2-F1
#
_entry.id   AF-A0A7C1UBD2-F1
#
_cell.length_a   1.000
_cell.length_b   1.000
_cell.length_c   1.000
_cell.angle_alpha   90.00
_cell.angle_beta   90.00
_cell.angle_gamma   90.00
#
_symmetry.space_group_name_H-M   'P 1'
#
loop_
_entity.id
_entity.type
_entity.pdbx_description
1 polymer ?
#
loop_
_entity_poly.entity_id
_entity_poly.type
_entity_poly.pdbx_seq_one_letter_code
_entity_poly.pdbx_strand_id
1 'polypeptide(L)'
;AVAIHGYGRPELHRSILLGGSNRQLAEHLAVHLIPALGHYEIITDMDLIPRELRGLHLRNPVNRPRHGGVQIELPPRVRGMSPILWGPRPPTWTGPHLDALVAALARGVRAWSAGGKDSRSPINR
;
A
#
# COMPACT_ATOMS: atom_id res chain seq x y z
N ALA A 1 7.11 -6.41 6.06
CA ALA A 1 7.55 -5.00 5.88
C ALA A 1 6.62 -4.30 4.90
N VAL A 2 6.64 -2.97 4.87
CA VAL A 2 5.96 -2.15 3.87
C VAL A 2 6.98 -1.20 3.27
N ALA A 3 7.09 -1.13 1.94
CA ALA A 3 7.93 -0.18 1.23
C ALA A 3 7.05 0.77 0.42
N ILE A 4 7.35 2.07 0.48
CA ILE A 4 6.60 3.12 -0.22
C ILE A 4 7.48 3.67 -1.34
N HIS A 5 6.94 3.67 -2.56
CA HIS A 5 7.60 4.11 -3.77
C HIS A 5 6.71 5.08 -4.54
N GLY A 6 7.31 5.80 -5.47
CA GLY A 6 6.59 6.61 -6.43
C GLY A 6 6.87 6.13 -7.84
N TYR A 7 5.85 6.17 -8.69
CA TYR A 7 5.99 5.89 -10.12
C TYR A 7 5.41 7.03 -10.96
N GLY A 8 5.63 6.94 -12.27
CA GLY A 8 5.07 7.85 -13.27
C GLY A 8 4.58 7.08 -14.49
N ARG A 9 3.27 6.87 -14.59
CA ARG A 9 2.59 6.29 -15.75
C ARG A 9 1.29 7.07 -16.02
N PRO A 10 1.12 7.70 -17.18
CA PRO A 10 -0.09 8.45 -17.51
C PRO A 10 -1.37 7.62 -17.41
N GLU A 11 -1.32 6.37 -17.86
CA GLU A 11 -2.45 5.45 -17.89
C GLU A 11 -2.91 4.98 -16.50
N LEU A 12 -2.03 5.07 -15.48
CA LEU A 12 -2.29 4.70 -14.09
C LEU A 12 -2.26 5.91 -13.14
N HIS A 13 -2.41 7.14 -13.64
CA HIS A 13 -2.24 8.37 -12.83
C HIS A 13 -3.16 8.50 -11.59
N ARG A 14 -4.17 7.62 -11.46
CA ARG A 14 -5.09 7.51 -10.31
C ARG A 14 -4.98 6.19 -9.55
N SER A 15 -4.07 5.30 -9.93
CA SER A 15 -3.99 3.97 -9.34
C SER A 15 -2.90 3.90 -8.27
N ILE A 16 -3.19 3.34 -7.11
CA ILE A 16 -2.22 3.01 -6.05
C ILE A 16 -2.05 1.51 -6.10
N LEU A 17 -0.83 1.05 -6.39
CA LEU A 17 -0.56 -0.36 -6.68
C LEU A 17 0.06 -1.02 -5.46
N LEU A 18 -0.50 -2.14 -5.01
CA LEU A 18 -0.03 -2.90 -3.85
C LEU A 18 0.54 -4.25 -4.31
N GLY A 19 1.83 -4.22 -4.65
CA GLY A 19 2.64 -5.39 -4.99
C GLY A 19 3.27 -6.05 -3.77
N GLY A 20 4.37 -6.78 -3.99
CA GLY A 20 5.10 -7.52 -2.96
C GLY A 20 4.53 -8.92 -2.72
N SER A 21 5.32 -9.76 -2.05
CA SER A 21 4.99 -11.17 -1.85
C SER A 21 3.99 -11.43 -0.72
N ASN A 22 3.75 -10.47 0.18
CA ASN A 22 2.76 -10.62 1.25
C ASN A 22 1.37 -10.18 0.79
N ARG A 23 0.66 -11.07 0.10
CA ARG A 23 -0.67 -10.75 -0.45
C ARG A 23 -1.73 -10.50 0.61
N GLN A 24 -1.71 -11.23 1.72
CA GLN A 24 -2.66 -11.01 2.83
C GLN A 24 -2.54 -9.60 3.41
N LEU A 25 -1.31 -9.11 3.61
CA LEU A 25 -1.08 -7.74 4.06
C LEU A 25 -1.47 -6.72 2.99
N ALA A 26 -1.25 -7.01 1.70
CA ALA A 26 -1.66 -6.11 0.61
C ALA A 26 -3.18 -5.91 0.59
N GLU A 27 -3.96 -7.00 0.63
CA GLU A 27 -5.42 -6.94 0.67
C GLU A 27 -5.92 -6.26 1.95
N HIS A 28 -5.32 -6.58 3.11
CA HIS A 28 -5.66 -5.94 4.38
C HIS A 28 -5.47 -4.42 4.31
N LEU A 29 -4.32 -3.95 3.82
CA LEU A 29 -4.07 -2.52 3.67
C LEU A 29 -5.04 -1.87 2.68
N ALA A 30 -5.43 -2.58 1.61
CA ALA A 30 -6.41 -2.08 0.65
C ALA A 30 -7.77 -1.78 1.30
N VAL A 31 -8.25 -2.62 2.23
CA VAL A 31 -9.50 -2.38 2.99
C VAL A 31 -9.50 -1.03 3.71
N HIS A 32 -8.34 -0.58 4.20
CA HIS A 32 -8.21 0.71 4.88
C HIS A 32 -7.98 1.88 3.91
N LEU A 33 -7.35 1.63 2.76
CA LEU A 33 -7.01 2.65 1.77
C LEU A 33 -8.20 3.04 0.91
N ILE A 34 -9.01 2.07 0.45
CA ILE A 34 -10.17 2.29 -0.42
C ILE A 34 -11.11 3.39 0.11
N PRO A 35 -11.62 3.31 1.36
CA PRO A 35 -12.53 4.35 1.87
C PRO A 35 -11.85 5.70 2.14
N ALA A 36 -10.54 5.71 2.39
CA ALA A 36 -9.80 6.95 2.69
C ALA A 36 -9.37 7.71 1.43
N LEU A 37 -9.24 7.00 0.30
CA LEU A 37 -8.68 7.51 -0.94
C LEU A 37 -9.66 7.29 -2.10
N GLY A 38 -10.96 7.55 -1.91
CA GLY A 38 -12.02 7.24 -2.88
C GLY A 38 -11.89 7.89 -4.28
N HIS A 39 -10.96 8.81 -4.48
CA HIS A 39 -10.61 9.34 -5.80
C HIS A 39 -9.55 8.52 -6.55
N TYR A 40 -8.89 7.59 -5.87
CA TYR A 40 -7.86 6.70 -6.38
C TYR A 40 -8.38 5.27 -6.46
N GLU A 41 -7.88 4.54 -7.45
CA GLU A 41 -8.10 3.11 -7.58
C GLU A 41 -7.03 2.37 -6.78
N ILE A 42 -7.43 1.49 -5.87
CA ILE A 42 -6.48 0.66 -5.10
C ILE A 42 -6.39 -0.69 -5.79
N ILE A 43 -5.23 -1.02 -6.36
CA ILE A 43 -5.03 -2.24 -7.14
C ILE A 43 -4.15 -3.22 -6.36
N THR A 44 -4.71 -4.38 -6.01
CA THR A 44 -4.01 -5.52 -5.42
C THR A 44 -3.92 -6.72 -6.38
N ASP A 45 -4.64 -6.71 -7.50
CA ASP A 45 -4.53 -7.77 -8.50
C ASP A 45 -3.18 -7.69 -9.21
N MET A 46 -2.38 -8.75 -9.10
CA MET A 46 -1.04 -8.81 -9.70
C MET A 46 -1.08 -8.77 -11.23
N ASP A 47 -2.17 -9.20 -11.86
CA ASP A 47 -2.30 -9.19 -13.31
C ASP A 47 -2.58 -7.78 -13.85
N LEU A 48 -3.16 -6.91 -13.02
CA LEU A 48 -3.38 -5.50 -13.34
C LEU A 48 -2.16 -4.61 -13.01
N ILE A 49 -1.23 -5.09 -12.18
CA ILE A 49 -0.01 -4.35 -11.84
C ILE A 49 1.07 -4.60 -12.92
N PRO A 50 1.64 -3.54 -13.54
CA PRO A 50 2.76 -3.66 -14.47
C PRO A 50 3.92 -4.45 -13.85
N ARG A 51 4.50 -5.38 -14.62
CA ARG A 51 5.45 -6.39 -14.14
C ARG A 51 6.60 -5.82 -13.31
N GLU A 52 7.14 -4.69 -13.73
CA GLU A 52 8.23 -3.94 -13.10
C GLU A 52 7.85 -3.28 -11.77
N LEU A 53 6.55 -3.02 -11.54
CA LEU A 53 6.00 -2.40 -10.33
C LEU A 53 5.46 -3.44 -9.34
N ARG A 54 5.47 -4.73 -9.70
CA ARG A 54 4.93 -5.82 -8.88
C ARG A 54 5.69 -6.07 -7.59
N GLY A 55 6.99 -5.75 -7.54
CA GLY A 55 7.81 -5.96 -6.34
C GLY A 55 7.95 -7.43 -5.89
N LEU A 56 7.69 -8.43 -6.76
CA LEU A 56 7.65 -9.86 -6.38
C LEU A 56 9.03 -10.52 -6.22
N HIS A 57 10.11 -9.90 -6.68
CA HIS A 57 11.42 -10.54 -6.69
C HIS A 57 11.89 -10.91 -5.27
N LEU A 58 12.42 -12.12 -5.08
CA LEU A 58 12.85 -12.63 -3.75
C LEU A 58 13.98 -11.81 -3.11
N ARG A 59 14.79 -11.14 -3.95
CA ARG A 59 15.86 -10.22 -3.50
C ARG A 59 15.39 -8.78 -3.32
N ASN A 60 14.13 -8.46 -3.60
CA ASN A 60 13.59 -7.15 -3.25
C ASN A 60 13.65 -7.01 -1.71
N PRO A 61 14.28 -5.94 -1.16
CA PRO A 61 14.39 -5.75 0.28
C PRO A 61 13.06 -5.88 1.04
N VAL A 62 11.94 -5.46 0.43
CA VAL A 62 10.61 -5.55 1.05
C VAL A 62 10.18 -6.99 1.35
N ASN A 63 10.70 -7.97 0.60
CA ASN A 63 10.37 -9.40 0.73
C ASN A 63 11.39 -10.18 1.59
N ARG A 64 12.39 -9.52 2.18
CA ARG A 64 13.37 -10.18 3.08
C ARG A 64 12.81 -10.64 4.43
N PRO A 65 11.81 -9.98 5.05
CA PRO A 65 11.18 -10.49 6.27
C PRO A 65 10.56 -11.88 6.07
N ARG A 66 10.40 -12.64 7.15
CA ARG A 66 9.92 -14.05 7.14
C ARG A 66 8.63 -14.27 6.35
N HIS A 67 7.70 -13.33 6.39
CA HIS A 67 6.40 -13.41 5.70
C HIS A 67 6.33 -12.52 4.45
N GLY A 68 7.47 -12.07 3.94
CA GLY A 68 7.57 -11.11 2.86
C GLY A 68 7.10 -9.70 3.25
N GLY A 69 6.76 -8.90 2.25
CA GLY A 69 6.22 -7.57 2.47
C GLY A 69 5.35 -7.07 1.32
N VAL A 70 4.90 -5.83 1.47
CA VAL A 70 4.05 -5.12 0.51
C VAL A 70 4.83 -3.94 -0.05
N GLN A 71 4.88 -3.85 -1.37
CA GLN A 71 5.38 -2.68 -2.08
C GLN A 71 4.19 -1.82 -2.50
N ILE A 72 4.16 -0.57 -2.08
CA ILE A 72 3.11 0.38 -2.42
C ILE A 72 3.68 1.42 -3.39
N GLU A 73 3.11 1.47 -4.59
CA GLU A 73 3.51 2.39 -5.64
C GLU A 73 2.51 3.54 -5.73
N LEU A 74 3.00 4.77 -5.54
CA LEU A 74 2.18 5.98 -5.46
C LEU A 74 2.26 6.82 -6.75
N PRO A 75 1.12 7.19 -7.37
CA PRO A 75 1.11 8.08 -8.52
C PRO A 75 1.50 9.52 -8.10
N PRO A 76 1.92 10.39 -9.04
CA PRO A 76 2.42 11.74 -8.72
C PRO A 76 1.49 12.60 -7.85
N ARG A 77 0.16 12.49 -8.04
CA ARG A 77 -0.83 13.31 -7.33
C ARG A 77 -0.89 13.03 -5.82
N VAL A 78 -0.88 11.76 -5.42
CA VAL A 78 -0.98 11.39 -3.99
C VAL A 78 0.32 11.71 -3.23
N ARG A 79 1.44 11.83 -3.95
CA ARG A 79 2.76 12.21 -3.39
C ARG A 79 2.88 13.70 -3.06
N GLY A 80 1.87 14.51 -3.37
CA GLY A 80 1.92 15.96 -3.15
C GLY A 80 2.80 16.71 -4.16
N MET A 81 3.19 16.07 -5.27
CA MET A 81 4.06 16.68 -6.29
C MET A 81 3.30 17.38 -7.44
N SER A 82 1.97 17.45 -7.38
CA SER A 82 1.22 18.28 -8.33
C SER A 82 1.26 19.74 -7.88
N PRO A 83 1.21 20.72 -8.81
CA PRO A 83 1.07 22.12 -8.47
C PRO A 83 -0.06 22.26 -7.44
N ILE A 84 0.19 23.02 -6.37
CA ILE A 84 -0.73 23.22 -5.25
C ILE A 84 -2.02 23.87 -5.78
N LEU A 85 -2.96 23.06 -6.24
CA LEU A 85 -4.29 23.45 -6.72
C LEU A 85 -5.38 22.92 -5.76
N TRP A 86 -5.04 22.80 -4.47
CA TRP A 86 -5.93 22.21 -3.44
C TRP A 86 -6.85 23.24 -2.77
N GLY A 87 -6.94 24.47 -3.31
CA GLY A 87 -7.66 25.57 -2.68
C GLY A 87 -6.79 26.36 -1.69
N PRO A 88 -7.35 26.92 -0.60
CA PRO A 88 -6.57 27.58 0.44
C PRO A 88 -5.45 26.68 0.98
N ARG A 89 -4.35 27.29 1.44
CA ARG A 89 -3.19 26.56 1.98
C ARG A 89 -3.68 25.47 2.97
N PRO A 90 -3.33 24.19 2.75
CA PRO A 90 -3.74 23.13 3.66
C PRO A 90 -3.20 23.38 5.08
N PRO A 91 -3.90 22.90 6.12
CA PRO A 91 -3.51 23.09 7.52
C PRO A 91 -2.18 22.39 7.87
N THR A 92 -1.74 21.46 7.04
CA THR A 92 -0.49 20.70 7.14
C THR A 92 0.41 21.02 5.95
N TRP A 93 1.72 20.78 6.09
CA TRP A 93 2.67 20.86 4.96
C TRP A 93 2.36 19.84 3.85
N THR A 94 1.53 18.86 4.16
CA THR A 94 1.08 17.76 3.33
C THR A 94 -0.31 18.07 2.77
N GLY A 95 -0.57 17.81 1.48
CA GLY A 95 -1.91 17.98 0.93
C GLY A 95 -2.92 16.98 1.50
N PRO A 96 -4.24 17.21 1.38
CA PRO A 96 -5.28 16.37 1.99
C PRO A 96 -5.20 14.89 1.60
N HIS A 97 -4.74 14.59 0.38
CA HIS A 97 -4.56 13.21 -0.07
C HIS A 97 -3.40 12.49 0.62
N LEU A 98 -2.31 13.19 0.92
CA LEU A 98 -1.16 12.59 1.61
C LEU A 98 -1.50 12.34 3.08
N ASP A 99 -2.23 13.25 3.72
CA ASP A 99 -2.74 13.05 5.08
C ASP A 99 -3.69 11.85 5.16
N ALA A 100 -4.62 11.74 4.22
CA ALA A 100 -5.53 10.60 4.13
C ALA A 100 -4.77 9.28 3.95
N LEU A 101 -3.75 9.26 3.08
CA LEU A 101 -2.89 8.09 2.86
C LEU A 101 -2.16 7.69 4.14
N VAL A 102 -1.47 8.64 4.79
CA VAL A 102 -0.71 8.38 6.03
C VAL A 102 -1.63 7.88 7.13
N ALA A 103 -2.78 8.53 7.34
CA ALA A 103 -3.75 8.13 8.35
C ALA A 103 -4.32 6.72 8.07
N ALA A 104 -4.65 6.41 6.82
CA ALA A 104 -5.16 5.10 6.43
C ALA A 104 -4.13 3.99 6.60
N LEU A 105 -2.88 4.20 6.15
CA LEU A 105 -1.80 3.24 6.36
C LEU A 105 -1.52 3.01 7.84
N ALA A 106 -1.46 4.08 8.64
CA ALA A 106 -1.25 3.97 10.08
C ALA A 106 -2.38 3.16 10.76
N ARG A 107 -3.65 3.41 10.39
CA ARG A 107 -4.79 2.61 10.85
C ARG A 107 -4.65 1.14 10.43
N GLY A 108 -4.33 0.88 9.17
CA GLY A 108 -4.20 -0.49 8.65
C GLY A 108 -3.08 -1.27 9.33
N VAL A 109 -1.92 -0.65 9.54
CA VAL A 109 -0.79 -1.29 10.26
C VAL A 109 -1.15 -1.54 11.73
N ARG A 110 -1.83 -0.61 12.40
CA ARG A 110 -2.27 -0.81 13.80
C ARG A 110 -3.34 -1.90 13.94
N ALA A 111 -4.20 -2.04 12.95
CA ALA A 111 -5.22 -3.09 12.89
C ALA A 111 -4.67 -4.44 12.43
N TRP A 112 -3.44 -4.48 11.89
CA TRP A 112 -2.83 -5.71 11.42
C TRP A 112 -2.42 -6.59 12.61
N SER A 113 -3.25 -7.57 12.91
CA SER A 113 -2.85 -8.70 13.75
C SER A 113 -2.11 -9.69 12.86
N ALA A 114 -0.78 -9.65 12.89
CA ALA A 114 0.03 -10.65 12.20
C ALA A 114 -0.38 -12.05 12.71
N GLY A 115 -1.10 -12.79 11.86
CA GLY A 115 -1.68 -14.13 12.10
C GLY A 115 -1.52 -14.69 13.52
N GLY A 116 -2.59 -14.60 14.30
CA GLY A 116 -2.70 -15.36 15.54
C GLY A 116 -2.66 -16.87 15.29
N LYS A 117 -1.85 -17.54 16.11
CA LYS A 117 -1.78 -18.98 16.42
C LYS A 117 -1.24 -19.89 15.31
N ASP A 118 0.00 -20.35 15.54
CA ASP A 118 0.44 -21.72 15.26
C ASP A 118 -0.74 -22.67 15.53
N SER A 119 -1.28 -23.29 14.48
CA SER A 119 -2.13 -24.46 14.61
C SER A 119 -1.27 -25.66 15.03
N ARG A 120 -0.72 -25.63 16.24
CA ARG A 120 -0.32 -26.85 16.94
C ARG A 120 -1.60 -27.50 17.47
N SER A 121 -2.18 -28.36 16.64
CA SER A 121 -3.09 -29.37 17.14
C SER A 121 -2.32 -30.18 18.20
N PRO A 122 -2.83 -30.36 19.43
CA PRO A 122 -2.27 -31.38 20.31
C PRO A 122 -2.57 -32.72 19.62
N ILE A 123 -1.54 -33.30 19.01
CA ILE A 123 -1.62 -34.68 18.55
C ILE A 123 -1.64 -35.51 19.82
N ASN A 124 -2.82 -36.00 20.15
CA ASN A 124 -3.02 -36.97 21.21
C ASN A 124 -2.45 -38.31 20.72
N ARG A 125 -1.29 -38.73 21.25
CA ARG A 125 -0.85 -40.13 21.34
C ARG A 125 0.04 -40.30 22.56
#